data_AF-A0A9P5GTK1-F1
#
_entry.id   AF-A0A9P5GTK1-F1
#
_cell.length_a   1.000
_cell.length_b   1.000
_cell.length_c   1.000
_cell.angle_alpha   90.00
_cell.angle_beta   90.00
_cell.angle_gamma   90.00
#
_symmetry.space_group_name_H-M   'P 1'
#
loop_
_entity.id
_entity.type
_entity.pdbx_description
1 polymer ?
#
loop_
_entity_poly.entity_id
_entity_poly.type
_entity_poly.pdbx_seq_one_letter_code
_entity_poly.pdbx_strand_id
1 'polypeptide(L)'
;MRGVLRKYRQARDNNTLLTLPFVTIVDYLHELREIARLMRPLGSAGLLYLAAAVSDFFVPPDRLAEHKIQSTNAVDDRKAEEEETFDNFDSSPAVPRSKRLIVDLDPVPKFLKNLVDGWAPEGMIVSFKLETDPTILVHKARYSLDRYQHHLVIGNLLSTRKWEVVFVSPGREDRWVRVPCEGGWGEAELRPLRAEELPHEDPGVEVEGLIIPAVKELHDDYIKGLKKN
;
A
#
# COMPACT_ATOMS: atom_id res chain seq x y z
N MET A 1 -23.23 -11.13 11.62
CA MET A 1 -23.20 -9.87 12.42
C MET A 1 -23.05 -10.06 13.94
N ARG A 2 -23.85 -10.88 14.65
CA ARG A 2 -23.74 -11.03 16.13
C ARG A 2 -22.34 -11.44 16.64
N GLY A 3 -21.65 -12.33 15.93
CA GLY A 3 -20.29 -12.75 16.28
C GLY A 3 -19.23 -11.65 16.15
N VAL A 4 -19.32 -10.83 15.10
CA VAL A 4 -18.38 -9.71 14.85
C VAL A 4 -18.54 -8.63 15.91
N LEU A 5 -19.79 -8.25 16.22
CA LEU A 5 -20.07 -7.27 17.28
C LEU A 5 -19.55 -7.73 18.65
N ARG A 6 -19.66 -9.03 18.95
CA ARG A 6 -19.10 -9.59 20.19
C ARG A 6 -17.58 -9.49 20.22
N LYS A 7 -16.89 -9.86 19.13
CA LYS A 7 -15.42 -9.73 19.03
C LYS A 7 -14.97 -8.27 19.16
N TYR A 8 -15.69 -7.34 18.51
CA TYR A 8 -15.41 -5.91 18.61
C TYR A 8 -15.55 -5.40 20.04
N ARG A 9 -16.66 -5.72 20.73
CA ARG A 9 -16.86 -5.34 22.13
C ARG A 9 -15.79 -5.92 23.04
N GLN A 10 -15.46 -7.20 22.89
CA GLN A 10 -14.39 -7.84 23.65
C GLN A 10 -13.03 -7.14 23.45
N ALA A 11 -12.67 -6.78 22.22
CA ALA A 11 -11.43 -6.06 21.94
C ALA A 11 -11.42 -4.64 22.54
N ARG A 12 -12.58 -3.96 22.52
CA ARG A 12 -12.75 -2.64 23.13
C ARG A 12 -12.65 -2.71 24.65
N ASP A 13 -13.34 -3.65 25.27
CA ASP A 13 -13.40 -3.80 26.72
C ASP A 13 -12.04 -4.25 27.30
N ASN A 14 -11.24 -4.99 26.52
CA ASN A 14 -9.89 -5.43 26.90
C ASN A 14 -8.77 -4.46 26.49
N ASN A 15 -9.09 -3.30 25.90
CA ASN A 15 -8.11 -2.33 25.37
C ASN A 15 -7.09 -2.92 24.37
N THR A 16 -7.51 -3.88 23.54
CA THR A 16 -6.64 -4.51 22.52
C THR A 16 -6.88 -3.97 21.11
N LEU A 17 -7.73 -2.95 20.96
CA LEU A 17 -8.02 -2.30 19.68
C LEU A 17 -8.10 -0.78 19.88
N LEU A 18 -7.23 -0.05 19.18
CA LEU A 18 -7.25 1.41 19.09
C LEU A 18 -7.47 1.80 17.62
N THR A 19 -8.46 2.63 17.35
CA THR A 19 -8.78 3.11 16.00
C THR A 19 -8.41 4.58 15.87
N LEU A 20 -7.52 4.90 14.93
CA LEU A 20 -7.08 6.26 14.61
C LEU A 20 -7.46 6.57 13.15
N PRO A 21 -8.41 7.48 12.91
CA PRO A 21 -8.83 7.82 11.56
C PRO A 21 -7.90 8.88 10.95
N PHE A 22 -7.51 8.68 9.68
CA PHE A 22 -6.83 9.67 8.86
C PHE A 22 -7.60 9.89 7.55
N VAL A 23 -7.39 11.04 6.90
CA VAL A 23 -8.03 11.35 5.61
C VAL A 23 -7.00 11.75 4.57
N THR A 24 -6.05 12.61 4.94
CA THR A 24 -5.03 13.09 4.00
C THR A 24 -3.74 12.29 4.10
N ILE A 25 -2.91 12.39 3.06
CA ILE A 25 -1.54 11.85 3.08
C ILE A 25 -0.69 12.49 4.19
N VAL A 26 -0.93 13.77 4.49
CA VAL A 26 -0.21 14.51 5.53
C VAL A 26 -0.55 13.92 6.89
N ASP A 27 -1.83 13.72 7.20
CA ASP A 27 -2.29 13.11 8.44
C ASP A 27 -1.68 11.71 8.61
N TYR A 28 -1.78 10.88 7.57
CA TYR A 28 -1.23 9.53 7.57
C TYR A 28 0.27 9.52 7.90
N LEU A 29 1.07 10.39 7.27
CA LEU A 29 2.52 10.44 7.50
C LEU A 29 2.87 10.94 8.90
N HIS A 30 2.13 11.93 9.42
CA HIS A 30 2.34 12.44 10.77
C HIS A 30 1.96 11.40 11.83
N GLU A 31 0.78 10.79 11.71
CA GLU A 31 0.31 9.77 12.64
C GLU A 31 1.21 8.54 12.64
N LEU A 32 1.57 8.03 11.45
CA LEU A 32 2.47 6.88 11.33
C LEU A 32 3.82 7.14 11.99
N ARG A 33 4.37 8.35 11.83
CA ARG A 33 5.64 8.73 12.46
C ARG A 33 5.56 8.70 13.97
N GLU A 34 4.52 9.30 14.55
CA GLU A 34 4.38 9.35 16.01
C GLU A 34 4.08 7.96 16.60
N ILE A 35 3.23 7.17 15.94
CA ILE A 35 2.94 5.78 16.35
C ILE A 35 4.22 4.93 16.30
N ALA A 36 5.00 5.00 15.22
CA ALA A 36 6.23 4.23 15.09
C ALA A 36 7.24 4.58 16.20
N ARG A 37 7.35 5.85 16.57
CA ARG A 37 8.20 6.29 17.70
C ARG A 37 7.70 5.77 19.04
N LEU A 38 6.39 5.81 19.28
CA LEU A 38 5.78 5.29 20.50
C LEU A 38 5.90 3.76 20.61
N MET A 39 6.02 3.05 19.49
CA MET A 39 6.23 1.60 19.46
C MET A 39 7.68 1.17 19.73
N ARG A 40 8.65 2.11 19.75
CA ARG A 40 10.08 1.79 20.02
C ARG A 40 10.33 0.92 21.24
N PRO A 41 9.69 1.14 22.42
CA PRO A 41 9.92 0.31 23.60
C PRO A 41 9.50 -1.16 23.43
N LEU A 42 8.71 -1.50 22.41
CA LEU A 42 8.34 -2.88 22.11
C LEU A 42 9.50 -3.65 21.44
N GLY A 43 10.50 -2.96 20.89
CA GLY A 43 11.63 -3.56 20.18
C GLY A 43 11.16 -4.57 19.12
N SER A 44 11.75 -5.77 19.14
CA SER A 44 11.41 -6.88 18.26
C SER A 44 9.97 -7.39 18.36
N ALA A 45 9.29 -7.11 19.47
CA ALA A 45 7.89 -7.51 19.64
C ALA A 45 6.92 -6.56 18.91
N GLY A 46 7.38 -5.39 18.44
CA GLY A 46 6.59 -4.50 17.60
C GLY A 46 6.48 -5.02 16.16
N LEU A 47 5.28 -4.94 15.59
CA LEU A 47 5.01 -5.26 14.18
C LEU A 47 4.27 -4.09 13.53
N LEU A 48 4.83 -3.55 12.44
CA LEU A 48 4.17 -2.56 11.60
C LEU A 48 3.66 -3.24 10.32
N TYR A 49 2.34 -3.35 10.20
CA TYR A 49 1.66 -3.95 9.05
C TYR A 49 1.07 -2.85 8.15
N LEU A 50 1.85 -2.44 7.14
CA LEU A 50 1.58 -1.27 6.31
C LEU A 50 0.78 -1.63 5.05
N ALA A 51 -0.52 -1.80 5.21
CA ALA A 51 -1.45 -2.16 4.12
C ALA A 51 -2.19 -0.96 3.49
N ALA A 52 -1.92 0.27 3.93
CA ALA A 52 -2.56 1.45 3.38
C ALA A 52 -2.13 1.71 1.92
N ALA A 53 -3.08 2.09 1.06
CA ALA A 53 -2.81 2.57 -0.29
C ALA A 53 -2.42 4.05 -0.23
N VAL A 54 -1.15 4.31 0.01
CA VAL A 54 -0.59 5.65 0.18
C VAL A 54 -0.38 6.31 -1.19
N SER A 55 -0.78 7.58 -1.35
CA SER A 55 -0.54 8.34 -2.57
C SER A 55 0.95 8.44 -2.88
N ASP A 56 1.33 8.16 -4.13
CA ASP A 56 2.73 8.33 -4.60
C ASP A 56 3.06 9.79 -4.93
N PHE A 57 2.04 10.62 -5.17
CA PHE A 57 2.16 12.03 -5.51
C PHE A 57 1.21 12.88 -4.67
N PHE A 58 1.56 14.14 -4.44
CA PHE A 58 0.77 15.11 -3.66
C PHE A 58 0.94 16.53 -4.20
N VAL A 59 0.04 17.43 -3.79
CA VAL A 59 0.18 18.88 -4.03
C VAL A 59 0.76 19.52 -2.77
N PRO A 60 1.91 20.22 -2.85
CA PRO A 60 2.45 20.97 -1.72
C PRO A 60 1.46 22.02 -1.20
N PRO A 61 1.35 22.25 0.13
CA PRO A 61 0.39 23.19 0.70
C PRO A 61 0.53 24.63 0.16
N ASP A 62 1.74 25.05 -0.18
CA ASP A 62 2.06 26.34 -0.79
C ASP A 62 1.53 26.50 -2.22
N ARG A 63 1.21 25.38 -2.90
CA ARG A 63 0.62 25.33 -4.24
C ARG A 63 -0.85 24.93 -4.24
N LEU A 64 -1.45 24.69 -3.07
CA LEU A 64 -2.84 24.28 -2.96
C LEU A 64 -3.75 25.49 -3.21
N ALA A 65 -4.58 25.43 -4.25
CA ALA A 65 -5.55 26.49 -4.52
C ALA A 65 -6.58 26.59 -3.37
N GLU A 66 -6.78 27.79 -2.83
CA GLU A 66 -7.76 28.04 -1.76
C GLU A 66 -9.21 27.86 -2.23
N HIS A 67 -9.42 28.01 -3.53
CA HIS A 67 -10.74 27.95 -4.16
C HIS A 67 -10.77 26.90 -5.26
N LYS A 68 -11.98 26.46 -5.59
CA LYS A 68 -12.23 25.55 -6.70
C LYS A 68 -11.57 26.08 -7.97
N ILE A 69 -10.73 25.26 -8.61
CA ILE A 69 -10.16 25.53 -9.92
C ILE A 69 -11.30 25.65 -10.93
N GLN A 70 -11.37 26.79 -11.62
CA GLN A 70 -12.47 27.10 -12.54
C GLN A 70 -12.24 26.49 -13.91
N SER A 71 -13.32 26.06 -14.58
CA SER A 71 -13.29 25.42 -15.90
C SER A 71 -13.52 26.39 -17.06
N THR A 72 -13.91 27.63 -16.78
CA THR A 72 -14.28 28.64 -17.78
C THR A 72 -13.91 30.04 -17.30
N ASN A 73 -13.48 30.91 -18.21
CA ASN A 73 -13.16 32.32 -17.94
C ASN A 73 -14.43 33.19 -17.79
N ALA A 74 -15.50 32.67 -17.17
CA ALA A 74 -16.77 33.40 -17.06
C ALA A 74 -16.70 34.64 -16.14
N VAL A 75 -15.59 34.80 -15.40
CA VAL A 75 -15.37 35.87 -14.41
C VAL A 75 -14.12 36.72 -14.70
N ASP A 76 -13.34 36.39 -15.73
CA ASP A 76 -12.16 37.18 -16.13
C ASP A 76 -12.46 38.01 -17.38
N ASP A 77 -13.02 39.20 -17.17
CA ASP A 77 -13.11 40.29 -18.16
C ASP A 77 -11.75 41.00 -18.38
N ARG A 78 -10.62 40.33 -18.13
CA ARG A 78 -9.28 40.88 -18.38
C ARG A 78 -8.64 40.15 -19.55
N LYS A 79 -8.63 40.82 -20.70
CA LYS A 79 -7.83 40.44 -21.88
C LYS A 79 -6.36 40.29 -21.46
N ALA A 80 -5.89 39.06 -21.36
CA ALA A 80 -4.47 38.74 -21.46
C ALA A 80 -4.29 37.99 -22.78
N GLU A 81 -3.55 38.60 -23.70
CA GLU A 81 -3.03 37.92 -24.89
C GLU A 81 -1.99 36.89 -24.40
N GLU A 82 -2.41 35.63 -24.25
CA GLU A 82 -1.47 34.55 -23.98
C GLU A 82 -0.83 34.12 -25.30
N GLU A 83 0.45 34.43 -25.47
CA GLU A 83 1.30 33.85 -26.52
C GLU A 83 1.30 32.32 -26.35
N GLU A 84 0.72 31.60 -27.32
CA GLU A 84 0.75 30.14 -27.32
C GLU A 84 2.19 29.65 -27.53
N THR A 85 2.85 29.25 -26.44
CA THR A 85 4.12 28.51 -26.52
C THR A 85 3.87 27.17 -27.22
N PHE A 86 4.40 27.06 -28.45
CA PHE A 86 4.34 25.87 -29.28
C PHE A 86 5.19 24.74 -28.68
N ASP A 87 4.60 23.87 -27.88
CA ASP A 87 5.23 22.60 -27.48
C ASP A 87 4.94 21.51 -28.52
N ASN A 88 5.98 21.01 -29.18
CA ASN A 88 5.97 20.07 -30.31
C ASN A 88 5.58 18.61 -29.93
N PHE A 89 4.88 18.40 -28.81
CA PHE A 89 4.68 17.06 -28.26
C PHE A 89 3.35 16.37 -28.62
N ASP A 90 2.33 17.08 -29.12
CA ASP A 90 0.96 16.55 -29.15
C ASP A 90 0.44 16.25 -30.58
N SER A 91 0.42 14.97 -30.95
CA SER A 91 -0.26 14.44 -32.14
C SER A 91 -1.62 13.81 -31.78
N SER A 92 -2.60 14.59 -31.30
CA SER A 92 -4.06 14.25 -31.32
C SER A 92 -4.95 15.43 -30.87
N PRO A 93 -5.70 16.11 -31.77
CA PRO A 93 -6.50 17.27 -31.39
C PRO A 93 -7.97 16.87 -31.17
N ALA A 94 -8.31 16.38 -29.98
CA ALA A 94 -9.72 16.20 -29.59
C ALA A 94 -10.25 17.32 -28.67
N VAL A 95 -9.36 18.04 -27.98
CA VAL A 95 -9.72 19.12 -27.04
C VAL A 95 -8.80 20.33 -27.27
N PRO A 96 -9.35 21.55 -27.49
CA PRO A 96 -8.56 22.78 -27.56
C PRO A 96 -7.67 22.93 -26.32
N ARG A 97 -6.40 23.33 -26.49
CA ARG A 97 -5.44 23.51 -25.39
C ARG A 97 -5.98 24.42 -24.28
N SER A 98 -6.73 25.47 -24.65
CA SER A 98 -7.39 26.42 -23.74
C SER A 98 -8.50 25.83 -22.85
N LYS A 99 -8.88 24.56 -23.02
CA LYS A 99 -9.89 23.87 -22.21
C LYS A 99 -9.34 22.66 -21.47
N ARG A 100 -8.02 22.46 -21.44
CA ARG A 100 -7.40 21.32 -20.76
C ARG A 100 -7.07 21.70 -19.32
N LEU A 101 -7.25 20.75 -18.40
CA LEU A 101 -6.76 20.85 -17.03
C LEU A 101 -5.46 20.06 -16.92
N ILE A 102 -4.37 20.75 -16.58
CA ILE A 102 -3.08 20.14 -16.27
C ILE A 102 -2.91 20.18 -14.75
N VAL A 103 -2.59 19.05 -14.14
CA VAL A 103 -2.38 18.93 -12.69
C VAL A 103 -0.94 18.47 -12.45
N ASP A 104 -0.12 19.38 -11.97
CA ASP A 104 1.27 19.10 -11.61
C ASP A 104 1.35 18.64 -10.16
N LEU A 105 1.88 17.43 -9.95
CA LEU A 105 2.00 16.80 -8.64
C LEU A 105 3.46 16.47 -8.31
N ASP A 106 3.83 16.64 -7.05
CA ASP A 106 5.16 16.33 -6.56
C ASP A 106 5.19 14.91 -6.00
N PRO A 107 6.30 14.15 -6.17
CA PRO A 107 6.42 12.82 -5.61
C PRO A 107 6.47 12.87 -4.08
N VAL A 108 5.73 11.98 -3.41
CA VAL A 108 5.76 11.85 -1.95
C VAL A 108 7.15 11.35 -1.51
N PRO A 109 7.77 11.98 -0.49
CA PRO A 109 9.04 11.54 0.06
C PRO A 109 9.00 10.07 0.48
N LYS A 110 10.09 9.33 0.23
CA LYS A 110 10.16 7.89 0.53
C LYS A 110 10.30 7.65 2.05
N PHE A 111 9.17 7.62 2.74
CA PHE A 111 9.09 7.54 4.22
C PHE A 111 9.45 6.17 4.80
N LEU A 112 9.29 5.08 4.05
CA LEU A 112 9.64 3.73 4.52
C LEU A 112 11.09 3.62 4.98
N LYS A 113 12.01 4.30 4.29
CA LYS A 113 13.42 4.35 4.68
C LYS A 113 13.59 4.98 6.07
N ASN A 114 12.94 6.11 6.31
CA ASN A 114 13.00 6.81 7.61
C ASN A 114 12.37 5.99 8.74
N LEU A 115 11.36 5.17 8.41
CA LEU A 115 10.68 4.31 9.36
C LEU A 115 11.61 3.18 9.84
N VAL A 116 12.36 2.56 8.92
CA VAL A 116 13.36 1.52 9.19
C VAL A 116 14.59 2.10 9.89
N ASP A 117 15.19 3.16 9.33
CA ASP A 117 16.46 3.70 9.81
C ASP A 117 16.33 4.52 11.11
N GLY A 118 15.13 5.02 11.42
CA GLY A 118 14.94 6.01 12.48
C GLY A 118 13.80 5.70 13.45
N TRP A 119 12.58 5.52 12.93
CA TRP A 119 11.40 5.57 13.80
C TRP A 119 11.22 4.30 14.63
N ALA A 120 11.38 3.10 14.04
CA ALA A 120 11.22 1.82 14.75
C ALA A 120 12.20 0.75 14.22
N PRO A 121 13.52 0.90 14.46
CA PRO A 121 14.55 0.07 13.83
C PRO A 121 14.54 -1.41 14.27
N GLU A 122 14.08 -1.68 15.49
CA GLU A 122 14.03 -3.03 16.06
C GLU A 122 12.71 -3.75 15.76
N GLY A 123 11.70 -3.05 15.24
CA GLY A 123 10.39 -3.62 14.95
C GLY A 123 10.38 -4.39 13.63
N MET A 124 9.56 -5.44 13.55
CA MET A 124 9.30 -6.09 12.28
C MET A 124 8.40 -5.19 11.41
N ILE A 125 8.75 -5.04 10.14
CA ILE A 125 8.05 -4.17 9.19
C ILE A 125 7.61 -5.01 8.00
N VAL A 126 6.30 -5.04 7.80
CA VAL A 126 5.62 -5.70 6.68
C VAL A 126 5.00 -4.62 5.81
N SER A 127 5.33 -4.61 4.52
CA SER A 127 4.74 -3.68 3.56
C SER A 127 3.93 -4.40 2.50
N PHE A 128 3.00 -3.69 1.87
CA PHE A 128 2.20 -4.21 0.77
C PHE A 128 2.65 -3.65 -0.58
N LYS A 129 2.57 -4.50 -1.61
CA LYS A 129 2.79 -4.10 -3.00
C LYS A 129 1.63 -4.57 -3.86
N LEU A 130 0.76 -3.63 -4.21
CA LEU A 130 -0.33 -3.84 -5.16
C LEU A 130 0.18 -3.54 -6.57
N GLU A 131 0.02 -4.49 -7.49
CA GLU A 131 0.28 -4.29 -8.92
C GLU A 131 -0.88 -4.79 -9.77
N THR A 132 -0.91 -4.40 -11.04
CA THR A 132 -1.89 -4.90 -12.03
C THR A 132 -1.24 -5.85 -13.03
N ASP A 133 0.09 -5.81 -13.16
CA ASP A 133 0.85 -6.65 -14.08
C ASP A 133 1.63 -7.73 -13.28
N PRO A 134 1.40 -9.04 -13.55
CA PRO A 134 2.09 -10.13 -12.86
C PRO A 134 3.60 -10.14 -13.09
N THR A 135 4.09 -9.64 -14.22
CA THR A 135 5.50 -9.71 -14.60
C THR A 135 6.39 -8.82 -13.74
N ILE A 136 5.82 -7.71 -13.23
CA ILE A 136 6.56 -6.70 -12.46
C ILE A 136 6.40 -6.86 -10.95
N LEU A 137 5.41 -7.63 -10.48
CA LEU A 137 5.07 -7.72 -9.05
C LEU A 137 6.24 -8.16 -8.18
N VAL A 138 6.81 -9.34 -8.47
CA VAL A 138 7.92 -9.89 -7.68
C VAL A 138 9.17 -9.01 -7.80
N HIS A 139 9.46 -8.52 -8.99
CA HIS A 139 10.60 -7.64 -9.23
C HIS A 139 10.50 -6.34 -8.40
N LYS A 140 9.34 -5.67 -8.42
CA LYS A 140 9.11 -4.45 -7.63
C LYS A 140 9.09 -4.74 -6.13
N ALA A 141 8.57 -5.90 -5.70
CA ALA A 141 8.60 -6.32 -4.31
C ALA A 141 10.04 -6.50 -3.81
N ARG A 142 10.89 -7.22 -4.55
CA ARG A 142 12.32 -7.37 -4.24
C ARG A 142 13.07 -6.04 -4.24
N TYR A 143 12.85 -5.22 -5.26
CA TYR A 143 13.42 -3.87 -5.31
C TYR A 143 13.04 -3.02 -4.08
N SER A 144 11.80 -3.14 -3.60
CA SER A 144 11.34 -2.47 -2.38
C SER A 144 12.08 -2.97 -1.13
N LEU A 145 12.28 -4.30 -1.00
CA LEU A 145 13.07 -4.88 0.08
C LEU A 145 14.50 -4.36 0.08
N ASP A 146 15.17 -4.38 -1.08
CA ASP A 146 16.55 -3.94 -1.20
C ASP A 146 16.70 -2.44 -0.88
N ARG A 147 15.74 -1.62 -1.32
CA ARG A 147 15.78 -0.18 -1.13
C ARG A 147 15.49 0.27 0.30
N TYR A 148 14.55 -0.39 0.98
CA TYR A 148 14.08 0.04 2.30
C TYR A 148 14.52 -0.88 3.44
N GLN A 149 15.11 -2.05 3.15
CA GLN A 149 15.62 -3.00 4.15
C GLN A 149 14.59 -3.42 5.21
N HIS A 150 13.34 -3.60 4.78
CA HIS A 150 12.27 -4.11 5.64
C HIS A 150 12.16 -5.63 5.51
N HIS A 151 11.36 -6.24 6.39
CA HIS A 151 11.46 -7.67 6.69
C HIS A 151 10.63 -8.55 5.74
N LEU A 152 9.51 -8.03 5.24
CA LEU A 152 8.59 -8.76 4.38
C LEU A 152 7.82 -7.79 3.46
N VAL A 153 7.72 -8.12 2.18
CA VAL A 153 6.74 -7.52 1.25
C VAL A 153 5.67 -8.57 0.96
N ILE A 154 4.41 -8.19 1.16
CA ILE A 154 3.26 -8.95 0.70
C ILE A 154 2.81 -8.34 -0.62
N GLY A 155 3.09 -9.03 -1.71
CA GLY A 155 2.68 -8.65 -3.05
C GLY A 155 1.31 -9.22 -3.39
N ASN A 156 0.49 -8.46 -4.10
CA ASN A 156 -0.81 -8.94 -4.58
C ASN A 156 -1.17 -8.27 -5.92
N LEU A 157 -1.86 -9.03 -6.78
CA LEU A 157 -2.41 -8.47 -8.02
C LEU A 157 -3.83 -7.96 -7.76
N LEU A 158 -4.20 -6.83 -8.37
CA LEU A 158 -5.54 -6.24 -8.19
C LEU A 158 -6.65 -7.23 -8.56
N SER A 159 -6.45 -8.00 -9.62
CA SER A 159 -7.40 -9.00 -10.13
C SER A 159 -7.55 -10.22 -9.22
N THR A 160 -6.49 -10.66 -8.56
CA THR A 160 -6.46 -11.90 -7.75
C THR A 160 -6.32 -11.67 -6.25
N ARG A 161 -6.36 -10.40 -5.77
CA ARG A 161 -6.08 -10.02 -4.38
C ARG A 161 -6.90 -10.72 -3.30
N LYS A 162 -8.10 -11.22 -3.63
CA LYS A 162 -8.95 -11.98 -2.70
C LYS A 162 -8.55 -13.45 -2.58
N TRP A 163 -7.79 -13.95 -3.54
CA TRP A 163 -7.50 -15.37 -3.74
C TRP A 163 -6.05 -15.72 -3.44
N GLU A 164 -5.11 -14.84 -3.78
CA GLU A 164 -3.69 -15.09 -3.55
C GLU A 164 -2.90 -13.83 -3.20
N VAL A 165 -1.80 -14.07 -2.49
CA VAL A 165 -0.72 -13.11 -2.27
C VAL A 165 0.64 -13.81 -2.35
N VAL A 166 1.69 -13.06 -2.64
CA VAL A 166 3.07 -13.55 -2.62
C VAL A 166 3.84 -12.92 -1.46
N PHE A 167 4.53 -13.75 -0.69
CA PHE A 167 5.42 -13.34 0.37
C PHE A 167 6.83 -13.27 -0.19
N VAL A 168 7.41 -12.08 -0.20
CA VAL A 168 8.78 -11.84 -0.65
C VAL A 168 9.59 -11.40 0.57
N SER A 169 10.61 -12.18 0.92
CA SER A 169 11.47 -11.94 2.09
C SER A 169 12.95 -11.98 1.70
N PRO A 170 13.84 -11.23 2.37
CA PRO A 170 15.27 -11.28 2.09
C PRO A 170 15.84 -12.69 2.32
N GLY A 171 16.61 -13.21 1.36
CA GLY A 171 17.31 -14.49 1.48
C GLY A 171 16.42 -15.74 1.54
N ARG A 172 15.12 -15.63 1.25
CA ARG A 172 14.19 -16.76 1.14
C ARG A 172 13.57 -16.79 -0.25
N GLU A 173 13.13 -17.97 -0.68
CA GLU A 173 12.35 -18.11 -1.91
C GLU A 173 10.97 -17.46 -1.74
N ASP A 174 10.41 -16.98 -2.86
CA ASP A 174 9.10 -16.32 -2.87
C ASP A 174 8.02 -17.37 -2.57
N ARG A 175 7.18 -17.10 -1.56
CA ARG A 175 6.15 -18.04 -1.12
C ARG A 175 4.77 -17.53 -1.50
N TRP A 176 4.05 -18.27 -2.32
CA TRP A 176 2.66 -17.97 -2.66
C TRP A 176 1.71 -18.51 -1.59
N VAL A 177 0.78 -17.67 -1.13
CA VAL A 177 -0.27 -18.01 -0.18
C VAL A 177 -1.59 -17.88 -0.89
N ARG A 178 -2.37 -18.97 -0.93
CA ARG A 178 -3.61 -19.05 -1.70
C ARG A 178 -4.76 -19.58 -0.89
N VAL A 179 -5.94 -19.01 -1.14
CA VAL A 179 -7.19 -19.58 -0.65
C VAL A 179 -7.39 -20.95 -1.31
N PRO A 180 -7.74 -22.00 -0.54
CA PRO A 180 -8.05 -23.31 -1.10
C PRO A 180 -9.23 -23.22 -2.08
N CYS A 181 -9.11 -23.90 -3.23
CA CYS A 181 -10.19 -24.09 -4.18
C CYS A 181 -10.59 -25.57 -4.21
N GLU A 182 -11.87 -25.87 -4.40
CA GLU A 182 -12.33 -27.24 -4.63
C GLU A 182 -11.68 -27.78 -5.91
N GLY A 183 -11.00 -28.94 -5.81
CA GLY A 183 -10.23 -29.52 -6.92
C GLY A 183 -8.76 -29.06 -7.02
N GLY A 184 -8.31 -28.14 -6.16
CA GLY A 184 -6.94 -27.63 -6.17
C GLY A 184 -6.65 -26.64 -7.30
N TRP A 185 -5.46 -26.04 -7.31
CA TRP A 185 -5.06 -25.05 -8.32
C TRP A 185 -4.33 -25.68 -9.53
N GLY A 186 -4.07 -26.99 -9.51
CA GLY A 186 -3.47 -27.73 -10.63
C GLY A 186 -2.15 -27.10 -11.11
N GLU A 187 -1.99 -26.92 -12.43
CA GLU A 187 -0.82 -26.28 -13.03
C GLU A 187 -0.60 -24.83 -12.58
N ALA A 188 -1.64 -24.17 -12.05
CA ALA A 188 -1.50 -22.82 -11.54
C ALA A 188 -0.71 -22.78 -10.23
N GLU A 189 -0.45 -23.89 -9.52
CA GLU A 189 0.38 -23.95 -8.31
C GLU A 189 1.79 -23.35 -8.47
N LEU A 190 2.33 -23.37 -9.69
CA LEU A 190 3.71 -22.95 -9.98
C LEU A 190 3.83 -21.53 -10.57
N ARG A 191 2.72 -20.81 -10.77
CA ARG A 191 2.71 -19.48 -11.39
C ARG A 191 1.63 -18.57 -10.79
N PRO A 192 1.69 -17.25 -10.92
CA PRO A 192 0.59 -16.37 -10.50
C PRO A 192 -0.74 -16.79 -11.14
N LEU A 193 -1.84 -16.67 -10.38
CA LEU A 193 -3.19 -16.92 -10.88
C LEU A 193 -3.54 -15.88 -11.95
N ARG A 194 -4.32 -16.32 -12.92
CA ARG A 194 -4.90 -15.42 -13.93
C ARG A 194 -6.34 -15.13 -13.57
N ALA A 195 -6.83 -13.95 -13.96
CA ALA A 195 -8.18 -13.50 -13.63
C ALA A 195 -9.25 -14.45 -14.20
N GLU A 196 -8.97 -15.05 -15.35
CA GLU A 196 -9.86 -15.96 -16.08
C GLU A 196 -9.97 -17.35 -15.42
N GLU A 197 -9.04 -17.69 -14.53
CA GLU A 197 -8.98 -18.98 -13.82
C GLU A 197 -9.70 -18.93 -12.46
N LEU A 198 -10.15 -17.75 -12.05
CA LEU A 198 -10.81 -17.57 -10.77
C LEU A 198 -12.27 -18.06 -10.81
N PRO A 199 -12.75 -18.67 -9.72
CA PRO A 199 -14.18 -18.91 -9.56
C PRO A 199 -14.99 -17.61 -9.67
N HIS A 200 -16.22 -17.72 -10.20
CA HIS A 200 -17.13 -16.57 -10.34
C HIS A 200 -17.61 -16.03 -8.98
N GLU A 201 -17.67 -16.88 -7.96
CA GLU A 201 -18.06 -16.50 -6.61
C GLU A 201 -16.86 -15.99 -5.82
N ASP A 202 -17.10 -15.17 -4.81
CA ASP A 202 -16.05 -14.78 -3.87
C ASP A 202 -15.59 -15.99 -3.03
N PRO A 203 -14.32 -16.02 -2.60
CA PRO A 203 -13.80 -17.12 -1.80
C PRO A 203 -14.58 -17.29 -0.48
N GLY A 204 -14.87 -18.53 -0.11
CA GLY A 204 -15.55 -18.83 1.16
C GLY A 204 -14.73 -18.51 2.42
N VAL A 205 -13.43 -18.26 2.25
CA VAL A 205 -12.49 -17.85 3.31
C VAL A 205 -11.72 -16.63 2.84
N GLU A 206 -11.63 -15.61 3.68
CA GLU A 206 -10.81 -14.42 3.43
C GLU A 206 -9.32 -14.79 3.45
N VAL A 207 -8.55 -14.29 2.47
CA VAL A 207 -7.10 -14.56 2.35
C VAL A 207 -6.33 -14.11 3.58
N GLU A 208 -6.81 -13.08 4.29
CA GLU A 208 -6.28 -12.61 5.57
C GLU A 208 -6.25 -13.72 6.63
N GLY A 209 -7.19 -14.67 6.57
CA GLY A 209 -7.20 -15.86 7.44
C GLY A 209 -5.97 -16.75 7.27
N LEU A 210 -5.27 -16.66 6.14
CA LEU A 210 -4.03 -17.37 5.83
C LEU A 210 -2.80 -16.47 6.00
N ILE A 211 -2.93 -15.19 5.66
CA ILE A 211 -1.84 -14.20 5.77
C ILE A 211 -1.43 -14.01 7.23
N ILE A 212 -2.41 -13.77 8.12
CA ILE A 212 -2.11 -13.40 9.51
C ILE A 212 -1.35 -14.51 10.27
N PRO A 213 -1.74 -15.81 10.18
CA PRO A 213 -0.96 -16.88 10.77
C PRO A 213 0.47 -16.98 10.20
N ALA A 214 0.63 -16.83 8.89
CA ALA A 214 1.95 -16.89 8.25
C ALA A 214 2.86 -15.72 8.66
N VAL A 215 2.32 -14.50 8.74
CA VAL A 215 3.05 -13.34 9.24
C VAL A 215 3.43 -13.52 10.72
N LYS A 216 2.53 -14.08 11.53
CA LYS A 216 2.80 -14.38 12.94
C LYS A 216 3.98 -15.34 13.09
N GLU A 217 4.02 -16.43 12.31
CA GLU A 217 5.13 -17.39 12.33
C GLU A 217 6.47 -16.70 12.01
N LEU A 218 6.49 -15.87 10.97
CA LEU A 218 7.68 -15.08 10.61
C LEU A 218 8.09 -14.08 11.71
N HIS A 219 7.12 -13.48 12.39
CA HIS A 219 7.37 -12.56 13.49
C HIS A 219 7.91 -13.28 14.74
N ASP A 220 7.38 -14.45 15.06
CA ASP A 220 7.90 -15.30 16.15
C ASP A 220 9.36 -15.72 15.88
N ASP A 221 9.68 -16.06 14.63
CA ASP A 221 11.05 -16.37 14.20
C ASP A 221 11.98 -15.16 14.28
N TYR A 222 11.50 -13.99 13.88
CA TYR A 222 12.22 -12.73 13.99
C TYR A 222 12.58 -12.40 15.46
N ILE A 223 11.61 -12.51 16.37
CA ILE A 223 11.82 -12.31 17.81
C ILE A 223 12.84 -13.30 18.37
N LYS A 224 12.77 -14.58 17.98
CA LYS A 224 13.73 -15.61 18.43
C LYS A 224 15.13 -15.38 17.88
N GLY A 225 15.25 -14.91 16.63
CA GLY A 225 16.53 -14.62 15.99
C GLY A 225 17.31 -13.54 16.71
N LEU A 226 16.62 -12.49 17.18
CA LEU A 226 17.25 -11.39 17.92
C LEU A 226 17.65 -11.75 19.35
N LYS A 227 16.96 -12.70 20.01
CA LYS A 227 17.32 -13.19 21.36
C LYS A 227 18.55 -14.09 21.40
N LYS A 228 19.02 -14.56 20.23
CA LYS A 228 20.20 -15.44 20.12
C LYS A 228 21.51 -14.69 19.93
N ASN A 229 21.46 -13.38 19.71
CA ASN A 229 22.62 -12.47 19.68
C ASN A 229 22.71 -11.70 21.01
#